data_AF-A0A7D4A3Y4-F1
#
_entry.id   AF-A0A7D4A3Y4-F1
#
_cell.length_a   1.000
_cell.length_b   1.000
_cell.length_c   1.000
_cell.angle_alpha   90.00
_cell.angle_beta   90.00
_cell.angle_gamma   90.00
#
_symmetry.space_group_name_H-M   'P 1'
#
loop_
_entity.id
_entity.type
_entity.pdbx_description
1 polymer ?
#
loop_
_entity_poly.entity_id
_entity_poly.type
_entity_poly.pdbx_seq_one_letter_code
_entity_poly.pdbx_strand_id
1 'polypeptide(L)' 'MAVLRLSTAGTDGRVVQRVKDPRLALPTTVAAFGSRLYLSNIRFFATGPTPGISYNAVAIPRP' A
#
# COMPACT_ATOMS: atom_id res chain seq x y z
N MET A 1 3.07 1.32 6.15
CA MET A 1 3.94 0.63 5.17
C MET A 1 5.40 0.77 5.56
N ALA A 2 6.26 -0.11 5.07
CA ALA A 2 7.71 -0.01 5.22
C ALA A 2 8.37 0.04 3.84
N VAL A 3 9.45 0.81 3.73
CA VAL A 3 10.35 0.82 2.58
C VAL A 3 11.55 -0.04 2.96
N LEU A 4 11.80 -1.06 2.16
CA LEU A 4 12.94 -1.95 2.34
C LEU A 4 14.00 -1.64 1.30
N ARG A 5 15.25 -1.54 1.75
CA ARG A 5 16.40 -1.64 0.86
C ARG A 5 16.85 -3.10 0.88
N LEU A 6 16.84 -3.73 -0.29
CA LEU A 6 17.28 -5.11 -0.46
C LEU A 6 18.76 -5.16 -0.82
N SER A 7 19.42 -6.26 -0.48
CA SER A 7 20.71 -6.62 -1.07
C SER A 7 20.58 -6.86 -2.56
N THR A 8 21.67 -6.75 -3.32
CA THR A 8 21.65 -6.99 -4.77
C THR A 8 21.18 -8.40 -5.13
N ALA A 9 21.47 -9.39 -4.27
CA ALA A 9 21.04 -10.77 -4.45
C ALA A 9 19.56 -11.01 -4.05
N GLY A 10 18.89 -10.02 -3.43
CA GLY A 10 17.50 -10.14 -2.98
C GLY A 10 17.29 -11.07 -1.78
N THR A 11 18.37 -11.50 -1.12
CA THR A 11 18.34 -12.47 -0.02
C THR A 11 18.31 -11.83 1.37
N ASP A 12 18.59 -10.53 1.45
CA ASP A 12 18.57 -9.76 2.69
C ASP A 12 17.86 -8.42 2.45
N GLY A 13 17.25 -7.86 3.49
CA GLY A 13 16.55 -6.59 3.42
C GLY A 13 16.50 -5.86 4.75
N ARG A 14 16.74 -4.56 4.73
CA ARG A 14 16.61 -3.68 5.89
C ARG A 14 15.50 -2.66 5.68
N VAL A 15 14.68 -2.45 6.71
CA VAL A 15 13.72 -1.35 6.74
C VAL A 15 14.48 -0.03 6.83
N VAL A 16 14.38 0.80 5.79
CA VAL A 16 15.01 2.13 5.74
C VAL A 16 14.05 3.24 6.12
N GLN A 17 12.75 3.02 5.95
CA GLN A 17 11.72 3.99 6.32
C GLN A 17 10.40 3.30 6.65
N ARG A 18 9.62 3.93 7.55
CA ARG A 18 8.23 3.57 7.81
C ARG A 18 7.34 4.75 7.41
N VAL A 19 6.41 4.50 6.52
CA VAL A 19 5.45 5.51 6.02
C VAL A 19 4.08 5.19 6.58
N LYS A 20 3.44 6.19 7.17
CA LYS A 20 2.07 6.14 7.68
C LYS A 20 1.23 7.18 6.96
N ASP A 21 0.00 6.83 6.66
CA ASP A 21 -1.01 7.75 6.14
C ASP A 21 -2.36 7.26 6.68
N PRO A 22 -3.17 8.13 7.31
CA PRO A 22 -4.43 7.73 7.96
C PRO A 22 -5.46 7.18 6.98
N ARG A 23 -5.31 7.41 5.66
CA ARG A 23 -6.20 6.89 4.62
C ARG A 23 -5.88 5.43 4.26
N LEU A 24 -4.71 4.92 4.70
CA LEU A 24 -4.35 3.51 4.57
C LEU A 24 -4.99 2.72 5.70
N ALA A 25 -6.08 2.03 5.38
CA ALA A 25 -6.78 1.15 6.31
C ALA A 25 -6.19 -0.27 6.28
N LEU A 26 -6.27 -0.92 5.12
CA LEU A 26 -5.75 -2.27 4.88
C LEU A 26 -5.13 -2.33 3.49
N PRO A 27 -3.94 -1.72 3.32
CA PRO A 27 -3.29 -1.66 2.04
C PRO A 27 -2.78 -3.05 1.64
N THR A 28 -2.96 -3.44 0.37
CA THR A 28 -2.46 -4.74 -0.13
C THR A 28 -1.45 -4.62 -1.23
N THR A 29 -1.78 -3.88 -2.29
CA THR A 29 -0.92 -3.73 -3.46
C THR A 29 -0.42 -2.30 -3.57
N VAL A 30 0.82 -2.16 -4.03
CA VAL A 30 1.46 -0.87 -4.27
C VAL A 30 1.85 -0.77 -5.73
N ALA A 31 1.47 0.32 -6.38
CA ALA A 31 1.89 0.65 -7.74
C ALA A 31 2.64 1.98 -7.75
N ALA A 32 3.72 2.05 -8.52
CA ALA A 32 4.52 3.25 -8.70
C ALA A 32 4.14 3.94 -10.01
N PHE A 33 3.74 5.23 -9.95
CA PHE A 33 3.51 6.05 -11.14
C PHE A 33 3.89 7.52 -10.87
N GLY A 34 4.71 8.09 -11.75
CA GLY A 34 5.28 9.43 -11.55
C GLY A 34 6.02 9.54 -10.21
N SER A 35 5.75 10.62 -9.47
CA SER A 35 6.31 10.91 -8.13
C SER A 35 5.51 10.29 -6.97
N ARG A 36 4.61 9.34 -7.25
CA ARG A 36 3.68 8.79 -6.25
C ARG A 36 3.69 7.27 -6.19
N LEU A 37 3.22 6.77 -5.05
CA LEU A 37 2.83 5.39 -4.84
C LEU A 37 1.31 5.35 -4.65
N TYR A 38 0.66 4.37 -5.27
CA TYR A 38 -0.79 4.15 -5.22
C TYR A 38 -1.07 2.83 -4.52
N LEU A 39 -1.87 2.88 -3.46
CA LEU A 39 -2.19 1.74 -2.62
C LEU A 39 -3.69 1.50 -2.62
N SER A 40 -4.11 0.30 -3.01
CA SER A 40 -5.49 -0.13 -2.84
C SER A 40 -5.71 -0.61 -1.40
N ASN A 41 -6.87 -0.31 -0.85
CA ASN A 41 -7.31 -0.94 0.39
C ASN A 41 -8.26 -2.09 0.08
N ILE A 42 -8.05 -3.26 0.69
CA ILE A 42 -9.01 -4.36 0.56
C ILE A 42 -10.32 -4.12 1.31
N ARG A 43 -11.37 -4.82 0.86
CA ARG A 43 -12.72 -4.82 1.42
C ARG A 43 -13.29 -6.26 1.44
N PHE A 44 -12.60 -7.17 2.10
CA PHE A 44 -13.01 -8.59 2.20
C PHE A 44 -13.88 -8.92 3.43
N PHE A 45 -14.57 -7.94 4.02
CA PHE A 45 -15.26 -8.13 5.31
C PHE A 45 -16.73 -8.50 5.23
N ALA A 46 -17.34 -8.54 4.05
CA ALA A 46 -18.77 -8.79 3.93
C ALA A 46 -19.05 -10.18 3.38
N THR A 47 -20.01 -10.87 3.99
CA THR A 47 -20.50 -12.20 3.59
C THR A 47 -21.65 -12.15 2.58
N GLY A 48 -22.04 -10.96 2.11
CA GLY A 48 -23.11 -10.75 1.14
C GLY A 48 -22.81 -9.55 0.21
N PRO A 49 -23.71 -9.26 -0.75
CA PRO A 49 -23.55 -8.13 -1.66
C PRO A 49 -23.34 -6.83 -0.89
N THR A 50 -22.42 -6.00 -1.37
CA THR A 50 -22.11 -4.70 -0.76
C THR A 50 -22.37 -3.52 -1.70
N PRO A 51 -23.61 -3.38 -2.24
CA PRO A 51 -23.99 -2.22 -3.03
C PRO A 51 -23.91 -0.98 -2.14
N GLY A 52 -22.87 -0.17 -2.33
CA GLY A 52 -22.58 1.01 -1.51
C GLY A 52 -21.15 1.06 -0.96
N ILE A 53 -20.37 -0.03 -1.05
CA ILE A 53 -18.96 0.04 -0.69
C ILE A 53 -18.20 0.83 -1.75
N SER A 54 -17.63 1.97 -1.31
CA SER A 54 -16.66 2.71 -2.10
C SER A 54 -15.29 2.05 -2.02
N TYR A 55 -14.68 1.88 -3.19
CA TYR A 55 -13.28 1.50 -3.33
C TYR A 55 -12.44 2.75 -3.54
N ASN A 56 -11.20 2.71 -3.06
CA ASN A 56 -10.26 3.80 -3.24
C ASN A 56 -8.84 3.29 -3.52
N ALA A 57 -8.09 4.07 -4.29
CA ALA A 57 -6.65 4.00 -4.34
C ALA A 57 -6.09 5.24 -3.63
N VAL A 58 -5.28 5.04 -2.60
CA VAL A 58 -4.64 6.12 -1.85
C VAL A 58 -3.31 6.43 -2.51
N ALA A 59 -3.15 7.67 -2.95
CA ALA A 59 -1.88 8.17 -3.45
C ALA A 59 -1.08 8.83 -2.32
N ILE A 60 0.18 8.42 -2.18
CA ILE A 60 1.17 9.02 -1.28
C ILE A 60 2.40 9.46 -2.08
N PRO A 61 3.16 10.47 -1.61
CA PRO A 61 4.46 10.80 -2.20
C PRO A 61 5.37 9.57 -2.21
N ARG A 62 6.20 9.42 -3.25
CA ARG A 62 7.26 8.42 -3.22
C ARG A 62 8.33 8.88 -2.22
N PRO A 63 8.68 8.05 -1.22
CA PRO A 63 9.74 8.34 -0.27
C PRO A 63 11.13 8.34 -0.92
#